data_AF-A0A3D2FRH5-F1
#
_entry.id   AF-A0A3D2FRH5-F1
#
_cell.length_a   1.000
_cell.length_b   1.000
_cell.length_c   1.000
_cell.angle_alpha   90.00
_cell.angle_beta   90.00
_cell.angle_gamma   90.00
#
_symmetry.space_group_name_H-M   'P 1'
#
loop_
_entity.id
_entity.type
_entity.pdbx_description
1 polymer ?
#
loop_
_entity_poly.entity_id
_entity_poly.type
_entity_poly.pdbx_seq_one_letter_code
_entity_poly.pdbx_strand_id
1 'polypeptide(L)'
;MMKFKLNTGFLLCIFIIGGCAVPTNKSSNQINQKIDSQNPFYTESTLYMKYPQFDIIKNEHYAPAFEKGMTNHMAEIDAIAERADSPTLENTIIAMEKSGALLDRVATVFFALISANTNDEMEKIRSEMAPKLSAHSDQILLNGKLFHRVKTIYEQRDQLGLDAESKRLVEKYYTDFIRSGANLSNEEKESLK
;
A
#
# COMPACT_ATOMS: atom_id res chain seq x y z
N MET A 1 -18.63 -89.29 -7.76
CA MET A 1 -17.49 -89.64 -6.87
C MET A 1 -16.52 -88.48 -6.97
N MET A 2 -16.09 -87.75 -5.94
CA MET A 2 -15.77 -88.08 -4.56
C MET A 2 -15.87 -86.79 -3.73
N LYS A 3 -16.39 -86.89 -2.51
CA LYS A 3 -16.44 -85.80 -1.52
C LYS A 3 -15.04 -85.55 -0.97
N PHE A 4 -14.69 -84.29 -0.68
CA PHE A 4 -13.74 -83.97 0.40
C PHE A 4 -14.15 -82.67 1.10
N LYS A 5 -14.13 -82.73 2.44
CA LYS A 5 -14.63 -81.75 3.40
C LYS A 5 -13.53 -80.78 3.85
N LEU A 6 -13.95 -79.51 4.06
CA LEU A 6 -13.74 -78.65 5.24
C LEU A 6 -12.30 -78.41 5.76
N ASN A 7 -11.83 -77.15 5.79
CA ASN A 7 -11.69 -76.42 7.06
C ASN A 7 -11.41 -74.91 6.92
N THR A 8 -11.83 -74.21 7.95
CA THR A 8 -11.81 -72.78 8.28
C THR A 8 -10.43 -72.11 8.32
N GLY A 9 -10.37 -70.83 7.92
CA GLY A 9 -9.22 -69.94 8.15
C GLY A 9 -9.60 -68.47 7.97
N PHE A 10 -9.89 -67.80 9.09
CA PHE A 10 -10.13 -66.37 9.20
C PHE A 10 -8.80 -65.62 9.02
N LEU A 11 -8.67 -64.75 8.03
CA LEU A 11 -7.52 -63.83 7.94
C LEU A 11 -7.99 -62.40 7.63
N LEU A 12 -7.78 -61.56 8.62
CA LEU A 12 -8.07 -60.14 8.71
C LEU A 12 -7.05 -59.37 7.85
N CYS A 13 -7.47 -58.81 6.70
CA CYS A 13 -6.63 -57.91 5.91
C CYS A 13 -6.79 -56.46 6.39
N ILE A 14 -5.77 -55.97 7.10
CA ILE A 14 -5.60 -54.57 7.47
C ILE A 14 -5.08 -53.80 6.25
N PHE A 15 -5.88 -52.85 5.75
CA PHE A 15 -5.44 -51.86 4.77
C PHE A 15 -4.61 -50.78 5.47
N ILE A 16 -3.30 -50.73 5.22
CA ILE A 16 -2.45 -49.60 5.59
C ILE A 16 -2.32 -48.70 4.36
N ILE A 17 -3.17 -47.67 4.29
CA ILE A 17 -2.99 -46.57 3.34
C ILE A 17 -1.95 -45.64 3.96
N GLY A 18 -0.72 -45.69 3.44
CA GLY A 18 0.33 -44.73 3.77
C GLY A 18 0.00 -43.36 3.20
N GLY A 19 -0.62 -42.50 4.00
CA GLY A 19 -0.75 -41.08 3.72
C GLY A 19 0.53 -40.34 4.10
N CYS A 20 1.27 -39.83 3.11
CA CYS A 20 2.29 -38.82 3.36
C CYS A 20 1.61 -37.53 3.83
N ALA A 21 1.62 -37.28 5.14
CA ALA A 21 1.21 -35.99 5.69
C ALA A 21 2.25 -34.93 5.30
N VAL A 22 1.89 -34.03 4.39
CA VAL A 22 2.65 -32.81 4.11
C VAL A 22 2.62 -31.96 5.39
N PRO A 23 3.76 -31.57 5.97
CA PRO A 23 3.78 -30.70 7.13
C PRO A 23 3.22 -29.33 6.73
N THR A 24 2.07 -28.96 7.31
CA THR A 24 1.46 -27.65 7.05
C THR A 24 2.25 -26.56 7.74
N ASN A 25 2.65 -25.56 6.95
CA ASN A 25 3.50 -24.43 7.31
C ASN A 25 2.73 -23.39 8.18
N LYS A 26 2.22 -23.81 9.35
CA LYS A 26 1.51 -22.93 10.29
C LYS A 26 2.45 -21.95 11.01
N SER A 27 3.71 -22.32 11.22
CA SER A 27 4.64 -21.54 12.03
C SER A 27 5.13 -20.26 11.34
N SER A 28 5.41 -20.30 10.03
CA SER A 28 5.80 -19.09 9.29
C SER A 28 4.64 -18.11 9.12
N ASN A 29 3.43 -18.63 8.91
CA ASN A 29 2.24 -17.81 8.73
C ASN A 29 1.85 -17.06 10.02
N GLN A 30 2.03 -17.69 11.19
CA GLN A 30 1.82 -17.05 12.48
C GLN A 30 2.88 -15.99 12.83
N ILE A 31 4.14 -16.21 12.46
CA ILE A 31 5.21 -15.22 12.68
C ILE A 31 5.00 -13.99 11.79
N ASN A 32 4.68 -14.19 10.51
CA ASN A 32 4.37 -13.10 9.58
C ASN A 32 3.14 -12.29 10.02
N GLN A 33 2.09 -12.94 10.52
CA GLN A 33 0.91 -12.25 11.06
C GLN A 33 1.21 -11.46 12.35
N LYS A 34 2.11 -11.95 13.21
CA LYS A 34 2.48 -11.25 14.45
C LYS A 34 3.31 -10.00 14.16
N ILE A 35 4.28 -10.08 13.24
CA ILE A 35 5.10 -8.93 12.81
C ILE A 35 4.22 -7.85 12.19
N ASP A 36 3.25 -8.24 11.34
CA ASP A 36 2.26 -7.32 10.79
C ASP A 36 1.45 -6.61 11.90
N SER A 37 0.95 -7.33 12.89
CA SER A 37 0.16 -6.72 13.98
C SER A 37 0.92 -5.76 14.92
N GLN A 38 2.26 -5.78 14.92
CA GLN A 38 3.11 -4.99 15.83
C GLN A 38 4.00 -3.97 15.11
N ASN A 39 3.72 -3.68 13.83
CA ASN A 39 4.56 -2.78 13.05
C ASN A 39 4.54 -1.34 13.63
N PRO A 40 5.69 -0.78 14.03
CA PRO A 40 5.77 0.52 14.71
C PRO A 40 5.37 1.69 13.80
N PHE A 41 5.32 1.48 12.48
CA PHE A 41 4.83 2.49 11.56
C PHE A 41 3.30 2.59 11.55
N TYR A 42 2.54 1.65 12.10
CA TYR A 42 1.08 1.62 11.97
C TYR A 42 0.36 2.69 12.79
N THR A 43 1.03 3.22 13.80
CA THR A 43 0.53 4.31 14.63
C THR A 43 1.52 5.47 14.63
N GLU A 44 1.03 6.66 14.93
CA GLU A 44 1.91 7.81 15.15
C GLU A 44 2.81 7.56 16.37
N SER A 45 4.06 8.04 16.31
CA SER A 45 4.99 7.90 17.42
C SER A 45 4.51 8.65 18.67
N THR A 46 4.75 8.06 19.83
CA THR A 46 4.47 8.65 21.14
C THR A 46 5.62 9.52 21.65
N LEU A 47 6.78 9.52 20.97
CA LEU A 47 7.93 10.35 21.34
C LEU A 47 7.66 11.84 21.13
N TYR A 48 8.46 12.68 21.79
CA TYR A 48 8.43 14.13 21.62
C TYR A 48 8.53 14.49 20.12
N MET A 49 7.72 15.45 19.67
CA MET A 49 7.61 15.84 18.25
C MET A 49 7.35 14.69 17.28
N LYS A 50 6.79 13.57 17.76
CA LYS A 50 6.46 12.40 16.95
C LYS A 50 7.68 11.76 16.27
N TYR A 51 8.88 11.90 16.87
CA TYR A 51 10.10 11.32 16.32
C TYR A 51 9.98 9.81 16.07
N PRO A 52 10.58 9.26 15.01
CA PRO A 52 10.60 7.82 14.77
C PRO A 52 11.19 7.05 15.96
N GLN A 53 10.56 5.95 16.34
CA GLN A 53 11.04 5.05 17.40
C GLN A 53 12.12 4.11 16.85
N PHE A 54 13.31 4.67 16.58
CA PHE A 54 14.42 3.94 15.96
C PHE A 54 14.90 2.72 16.77
N ASP A 55 14.61 2.67 18.06
CA ASP A 55 14.91 1.56 18.97
C ASP A 55 14.08 0.29 18.68
N ILE A 56 12.90 0.43 18.08
CA ILE A 56 12.01 -0.69 17.74
C ILE A 56 11.78 -0.87 16.24
N ILE A 57 12.17 0.10 15.41
CA ILE A 57 12.09 -0.03 13.95
C ILE A 57 13.17 -1.01 13.48
N LYS A 58 12.78 -1.94 12.61
CA LYS A 58 13.62 -3.00 12.04
C LYS A 58 13.36 -3.10 10.54
N ASN A 59 14.32 -3.68 9.82
CA ASN A 59 14.22 -3.84 8.36
C ASN A 59 12.93 -4.57 7.93
N GLU A 60 12.54 -5.62 8.66
CA GLU A 60 11.33 -6.42 8.44
C GLU A 60 10.02 -5.60 8.51
N HIS A 61 10.03 -4.40 9.09
CA HIS A 61 8.86 -3.54 9.20
C HIS A 61 8.59 -2.71 7.94
N TYR A 62 9.60 -2.46 7.08
CA TYR A 62 9.44 -1.50 5.98
C TYR A 62 8.51 -1.99 4.89
N ALA A 63 8.74 -3.18 4.32
CA ALA A 63 7.93 -3.66 3.20
C ALA A 63 6.43 -3.79 3.57
N PRO A 64 6.04 -4.42 4.71
CA PRO A 64 4.64 -4.45 5.12
C PRO A 64 4.04 -3.06 5.39
N ALA A 65 4.85 -2.09 5.85
CA ALA A 65 4.37 -0.73 6.07
C ALA A 65 4.21 0.07 4.78
N PHE A 66 5.08 -0.10 3.79
CA PHE A 66 4.89 0.46 2.46
C PHE A 66 3.61 -0.10 1.81
N GLU A 67 3.42 -1.41 1.83
CA GLU A 67 2.27 -2.05 1.19
C GLU A 67 0.94 -1.64 1.84
N LYS A 68 0.88 -1.64 3.17
CA LYS A 68 -0.29 -1.12 3.89
C LYS A 68 -0.49 0.38 3.67
N GLY A 69 0.60 1.13 3.57
CA GLY A 69 0.59 2.58 3.39
C GLY A 69 0.00 2.96 2.03
N MET A 70 0.46 2.30 0.96
CA MET A 70 -0.08 2.45 -0.39
C MET A 70 -1.55 2.04 -0.44
N THR A 71 -1.92 0.93 0.20
CA THR A 71 -3.32 0.46 0.25
C THR A 71 -4.24 1.48 0.92
N ASN A 72 -3.86 1.98 2.11
CA ASN A 72 -4.64 2.99 2.83
C ASN A 72 -4.72 4.30 2.05
N HIS A 73 -3.58 4.75 1.50
CA HIS A 73 -3.51 5.99 0.73
C HIS A 73 -4.42 5.92 -0.50
N MET A 74 -4.40 4.81 -1.25
CA MET A 74 -5.27 4.68 -2.42
C MET A 74 -6.76 4.69 -2.04
N ALA A 75 -7.13 4.03 -0.94
CA ALA A 75 -8.51 4.05 -0.45
C ALA A 75 -8.96 5.47 -0.05
N GLU A 76 -8.09 6.27 0.56
CA GLU A 76 -8.35 7.67 0.89
C GLU A 76 -8.50 8.53 -0.38
N ILE A 77 -7.63 8.32 -1.37
CA ILE A 77 -7.68 9.00 -2.67
C ILE A 77 -8.96 8.66 -3.44
N ASP A 78 -9.34 7.38 -3.49
CA ASP A 78 -10.58 6.95 -4.13
C ASP A 78 -11.79 7.58 -3.44
N ALA A 79 -11.81 7.62 -2.11
CA ALA A 79 -12.87 8.28 -1.35
C ALA A 79 -12.98 9.78 -1.69
N ILE A 80 -11.87 10.46 -1.99
CA ILE A 80 -11.86 11.86 -2.44
C ILE A 80 -12.36 11.97 -3.89
N ALA A 81 -11.86 11.12 -4.78
CA ALA A 81 -12.18 11.13 -6.20
C ALA A 81 -13.66 10.83 -6.47
N GLU A 82 -14.30 10.01 -5.63
CA GLU A 82 -15.67 9.53 -5.80
C GLU A 82 -16.72 10.32 -5.00
N ARG A 83 -16.33 11.40 -4.31
CA ARG A 83 -17.29 12.25 -3.58
C ARG A 83 -18.35 12.83 -4.54
N ALA A 84 -19.61 12.72 -4.13
CA ALA A 84 -20.75 13.28 -4.87
C ALA A 84 -20.84 14.81 -4.76
N ASP A 85 -20.37 15.39 -3.65
CA ASP A 85 -20.37 16.85 -3.45
C ASP A 85 -19.45 17.55 -4.45
N SER A 86 -19.81 18.79 -4.80
CA SER A 86 -18.97 19.67 -5.62
C SER A 86 -17.56 19.82 -5.02
N PRO A 87 -16.51 19.89 -5.85
CA PRO A 87 -15.14 20.07 -5.40
C PRO A 87 -14.96 21.37 -4.60
N THR A 88 -14.32 21.28 -3.44
CA THR A 88 -13.89 22.42 -2.62
C THR A 88 -12.43 22.24 -2.22
N LEU A 89 -11.77 23.32 -1.78
CA LEU A 89 -10.41 23.25 -1.28
C LEU A 89 -10.28 22.18 -0.18
N GLU A 90 -11.23 22.16 0.76
CA GLU A 90 -11.23 21.27 1.93
C GLU A 90 -11.46 19.80 1.55
N ASN A 91 -12.45 19.53 0.69
CA ASN A 91 -12.85 18.16 0.37
C ASN A 91 -12.02 17.51 -0.74
N THR A 92 -11.08 18.25 -1.34
CA THR A 92 -10.23 17.77 -2.43
C THR A 92 -8.76 18.01 -2.10
N ILE A 93 -8.27 19.26 -2.17
CA ILE A 93 -6.81 19.55 -2.02
C ILE A 93 -6.33 19.27 -0.60
N ILE A 94 -7.02 19.79 0.41
CA ILE A 94 -6.64 19.58 1.81
C ILE A 94 -6.88 18.13 2.23
N ALA A 95 -7.88 17.46 1.66
CA ALA A 95 -8.08 16.04 1.88
C ALA A 95 -6.92 15.20 1.31
N MET A 96 -6.41 15.56 0.12
CA MET A 96 -5.23 14.93 -0.49
C MET A 96 -3.94 15.20 0.32
N GLU A 97 -3.75 16.42 0.82
CA GLU A 97 -2.62 16.76 1.70
C GLU A 97 -2.62 15.94 3.00
N LYS A 98 -3.78 15.51 3.47
CA LYS A 98 -3.93 14.70 4.69
C LYS A 98 -3.89 13.19 4.44
N SER A 99 -4.02 12.75 3.19
CA SER A 99 -3.99 11.32 2.85
C SER A 99 -2.57 10.77 2.85
N GLY A 100 -2.44 9.46 3.00
CA GLY A 100 -1.16 8.77 2.92
C GLY A 100 -0.28 8.91 4.15
N ALA A 101 -0.82 9.33 5.29
CA ALA A 101 -0.04 9.55 6.52
C ALA A 101 0.80 8.33 6.97
N LEU A 102 0.30 7.10 6.74
CA LEU A 102 1.07 5.88 7.01
C LEU A 102 2.26 5.74 6.04
N LEU A 103 1.99 5.95 4.75
CA LEU A 103 2.98 5.83 3.68
C LEU A 103 4.09 6.87 3.85
N ASP A 104 3.72 8.12 4.18
CA ASP A 104 4.65 9.20 4.46
C ASP A 104 5.57 8.88 5.66
N ARG A 105 5.00 8.34 6.74
CA ARG A 105 5.75 7.95 7.95
C ARG A 105 6.82 6.91 7.65
N VAL A 106 6.48 5.85 6.91
CA VAL A 106 7.45 4.81 6.54
C VAL A 106 8.47 5.33 5.53
N ALA A 107 8.03 6.08 4.51
CA ALA A 107 8.89 6.62 3.46
C ALA A 107 9.93 7.59 4.01
N THR A 108 9.52 8.52 4.88
CA THR A 108 10.40 9.51 5.51
C THR A 108 11.57 8.84 6.24
N VAL A 109 11.28 7.82 7.05
CA VAL A 109 12.32 7.10 7.80
C VAL A 109 13.17 6.25 6.87
N PHE A 110 12.55 5.51 5.96
CA PHE A 110 13.24 4.60 5.05
C PHE A 110 14.23 5.35 4.16
N PHE A 111 13.81 6.41 3.48
CA PHE A 111 14.68 7.13 2.55
C PHE A 111 15.78 7.93 3.28
N ALA A 112 15.51 8.44 4.49
CA ALA A 112 16.55 9.03 5.33
C ALA A 112 17.65 8.01 5.68
N LEU A 113 17.27 6.79 6.07
CA LEU A 113 18.24 5.75 6.42
C LEU A 113 18.91 5.12 5.20
N ILE A 114 18.22 4.97 4.06
CA ILE A 114 18.84 4.55 2.80
C ILE A 114 19.99 5.48 2.41
N SER A 115 19.84 6.79 2.60
CA SER A 115 20.91 7.74 2.26
C SER A 115 22.03 7.80 3.30
N ALA A 116 21.75 7.53 4.58
CA ALA A 116 22.70 7.78 5.67
C ALA A 116 23.32 6.52 6.29
N ASN A 117 22.61 5.39 6.29
CA ASN A 117 22.96 4.17 7.02
C ASN A 117 22.29 2.92 6.41
N THR A 118 22.55 2.68 5.11
CA THR A 118 21.96 1.55 4.37
C THR A 118 22.65 0.20 4.67
N ASN A 119 22.03 -0.88 4.22
CA ASN A 119 22.54 -2.25 4.22
C ASN A 119 21.88 -3.06 3.09
N ASP A 120 22.38 -4.28 2.83
CA ASP A 120 21.90 -5.11 1.72
C ASP A 120 20.39 -5.42 1.76
N GLU A 121 19.82 -5.59 2.96
CA GLU A 121 18.39 -5.83 3.13
C GLU A 121 17.56 -4.59 2.79
N MET A 122 18.01 -3.41 3.23
CA MET A 122 17.38 -2.14 2.88
C MET A 122 17.48 -1.84 1.38
N GLU A 123 18.61 -2.13 0.73
CA GLU A 123 18.77 -1.98 -0.72
C GLU A 123 17.86 -2.92 -1.52
N LYS A 124 17.67 -4.15 -1.02
CA LYS A 124 16.70 -5.09 -1.58
C LYS A 124 15.28 -4.55 -1.47
N ILE A 125 14.88 -4.07 -0.30
CA ILE A 125 13.56 -3.44 -0.09
C ILE A 125 13.40 -2.23 -1.02
N ARG A 126 14.42 -1.38 -1.16
CA ARG A 126 14.38 -0.21 -2.06
C ARG A 126 14.13 -0.64 -3.51
N SER A 127 14.83 -1.66 -3.97
CA SER A 127 14.70 -2.18 -5.34
C SER A 127 13.32 -2.78 -5.60
N GLU A 128 12.75 -3.49 -4.62
CA GLU A 128 11.41 -4.06 -4.72
C GLU A 128 10.30 -2.99 -4.63
N MET A 129 10.47 -1.97 -3.78
CA MET A 129 9.46 -0.94 -3.55
C MET A 129 9.47 0.19 -4.58
N ALA A 130 10.63 0.54 -5.16
CA ALA A 130 10.74 1.63 -6.13
C ALA A 130 9.71 1.56 -7.28
N PRO A 131 9.58 0.44 -8.02
CA PRO A 131 8.57 0.35 -9.08
C PRO A 131 7.14 0.39 -8.54
N LYS A 132 6.87 -0.20 -7.36
CA LYS A 132 5.54 -0.16 -6.73
C LYS A 132 5.13 1.27 -6.34
N LEU A 133 6.05 2.04 -5.76
CA LEU A 133 5.85 3.44 -5.36
C LEU A 133 5.67 4.35 -6.58
N SER A 134 6.39 4.09 -7.68
CA SER A 134 6.19 4.79 -8.94
C SER A 134 4.77 4.55 -9.46
N ALA A 135 4.38 3.28 -9.60
CA ALA A 135 3.05 2.90 -10.07
C ALA A 135 1.93 3.45 -9.16
N HIS A 136 2.13 3.48 -7.84
CA HIS A 136 1.22 4.10 -6.88
C HIS A 136 1.04 5.60 -7.16
N SER A 137 2.13 6.32 -7.40
CA SER A 137 2.09 7.75 -7.72
C SER A 137 1.39 8.01 -9.06
N ASP A 138 1.66 7.19 -10.07
CA ASP A 138 1.03 7.29 -11.39
C ASP A 138 -0.47 7.00 -11.31
N GLN A 139 -0.89 6.01 -10.52
CA GLN A 139 -2.31 5.73 -10.28
C GLN A 139 -3.06 6.95 -9.74
N ILE A 140 -2.45 7.72 -8.83
CA ILE A 140 -3.04 8.94 -8.27
C ILE A 140 -3.06 10.07 -9.31
N LEU A 141 -1.91 10.37 -9.91
CA LEU A 141 -1.74 11.55 -10.77
C LEU A 141 -2.44 11.39 -12.13
N LEU A 142 -2.66 10.15 -12.58
CA LEU A 142 -3.40 9.84 -13.81
C LEU A 142 -4.90 9.59 -13.57
N ASN A 143 -5.37 9.58 -12.31
CA ASN A 143 -6.78 9.41 -11.96
C ASN A 143 -7.61 10.57 -12.50
N GLY A 144 -8.40 10.30 -13.55
CA GLY A 144 -9.20 11.31 -14.23
C GLY A 144 -10.30 11.93 -13.37
N LYS A 145 -10.92 11.15 -12.47
CA LYS A 145 -11.95 11.67 -11.55
C LYS A 145 -11.34 12.65 -10.56
N LEU A 146 -10.20 12.27 -9.96
CA LEU A 146 -9.47 13.13 -9.04
C LEU A 146 -8.98 14.41 -9.72
N PHE A 147 -8.37 14.27 -10.91
CA PHE A 147 -7.92 15.41 -11.70
C PHE A 147 -9.06 16.37 -12.04
N HIS A 148 -10.24 15.86 -12.40
CA HIS A 148 -11.41 16.69 -12.64
C HIS A 148 -11.73 17.58 -11.43
N ARG A 149 -11.72 17.02 -10.20
CA ARG A 149 -11.95 17.78 -8.97
C ARG A 149 -10.90 18.88 -8.76
N VAL A 150 -9.62 18.54 -8.92
CA VAL A 150 -8.50 19.50 -8.81
C VAL A 150 -8.64 20.62 -9.85
N LYS A 151 -8.94 20.27 -11.10
CA LYS A 151 -9.12 21.21 -12.20
C LYS A 151 -10.27 22.18 -11.96
N THR A 152 -11.41 21.70 -11.45
CA THR A 152 -12.56 22.57 -11.12
C THR A 152 -12.17 23.66 -10.12
N ILE A 153 -11.44 23.31 -9.06
CA ILE A 153 -10.98 24.28 -8.06
C ILE A 153 -9.98 25.25 -8.67
N TYR A 154 -9.04 24.75 -9.49
CA TYR A 154 -8.06 25.58 -10.18
C TYR A 154 -8.69 26.62 -11.10
N GLU A 155 -9.70 26.24 -11.87
CA GLU A 155 -10.42 27.14 -12.79
C GLU A 155 -11.18 28.24 -12.04
N GLN A 156 -11.63 27.97 -10.81
CA GLN A 156 -12.39 28.90 -9.98
C GLN A 156 -11.53 29.66 -8.96
N ARG A 157 -10.23 29.36 -8.84
CA ARG A 157 -9.37 29.81 -7.73
C ARG A 157 -9.37 31.33 -7.49
N ASP A 158 -9.53 32.13 -8.55
CA ASP A 158 -9.57 33.60 -8.47
C ASP A 158 -10.89 34.16 -7.91
N GLN A 159 -11.92 33.32 -7.80
CA GLN A 159 -13.27 33.66 -7.35
C GLN A 159 -13.61 33.10 -5.97
N LEU A 160 -12.81 32.15 -5.48
CA LEU A 160 -13.06 31.42 -4.22
C LEU A 160 -12.61 32.19 -2.96
N GLY A 161 -12.02 33.38 -3.11
CA GLY A 161 -11.56 34.19 -1.96
C GLY A 161 -10.44 33.53 -1.15
N LEU A 162 -9.62 32.68 -1.81
CA LEU A 162 -8.51 31.98 -1.18
C LEU A 162 -7.42 32.94 -0.70
N ASP A 163 -6.79 32.62 0.42
CA ASP A 163 -5.53 33.25 0.80
C ASP A 163 -4.39 32.85 -0.17
N ALA A 164 -3.25 33.55 -0.05
CA ALA A 164 -2.13 33.37 -0.98
C ALA A 164 -1.53 31.95 -0.95
N GLU A 165 -1.48 31.30 0.22
CA GLU A 165 -0.93 29.96 0.37
C GLU A 165 -1.88 28.93 -0.22
N SER A 166 -3.17 29.00 0.12
CA SER A 166 -4.21 28.13 -0.44
C SER A 166 -4.28 28.23 -1.96
N LYS A 167 -4.21 29.44 -2.52
CA LYS A 167 -4.17 29.65 -3.97
C LYS A 167 -2.94 28.99 -4.60
N ARG A 168 -1.75 29.20 -4.01
CA ARG A 168 -0.51 28.60 -4.51
C ARG A 168 -0.56 27.08 -4.45
N LEU A 169 -1.16 26.51 -3.41
CA LEU A 169 -1.33 25.07 -3.24
C LEU A 169 -2.19 24.48 -4.37
N VAL A 170 -3.34 25.10 -4.67
CA VAL A 170 -4.20 24.69 -5.80
C VAL A 170 -3.42 24.72 -7.12
N GLU A 171 -2.66 25.80 -7.38
CA GLU A 171 -1.86 25.93 -8.59
C GLU A 171 -0.75 24.87 -8.68
N LYS A 172 -0.11 24.55 -7.56
CA LYS A 172 0.90 23.50 -7.48
C LYS A 172 0.31 22.14 -7.82
N TYR A 173 -0.78 21.75 -7.17
CA TYR A 173 -1.45 20.47 -7.44
C TYR A 173 -1.88 20.37 -8.89
N TYR A 174 -2.56 21.38 -9.43
CA TYR A 174 -2.93 21.38 -10.84
C TYR A 174 -1.71 21.19 -11.77
N THR A 175 -0.62 21.91 -11.50
CA THR A 175 0.62 21.79 -12.28
C THR A 175 1.22 20.39 -12.19
N ASP A 176 1.24 19.78 -11.01
CA ASP A 176 1.79 18.45 -10.80
C ASP A 176 1.00 17.40 -11.61
N PHE A 177 -0.35 17.45 -11.58
CA PHE A 177 -1.20 16.59 -12.42
C PHE A 177 -0.94 16.78 -13.92
N ILE A 178 -0.85 18.03 -14.39
CA ILE A 178 -0.58 18.30 -15.81
C ILE A 178 0.78 17.74 -16.23
N ARG A 179 1.82 17.95 -15.41
CA ARG A 179 3.19 17.48 -15.71
C ARG A 179 3.29 15.97 -15.69
N SER A 180 2.45 15.30 -14.91
CA SER A 180 2.32 13.84 -14.90
C SER A 180 1.42 13.29 -16.00
N GLY A 181 0.86 14.12 -16.88
CA GLY A 181 0.08 13.65 -18.03
C GLY A 181 -1.41 13.41 -17.73
N ALA A 182 -1.99 14.02 -16.70
CA ALA A 182 -3.40 13.84 -16.35
C ALA A 182 -4.38 14.20 -17.50
N ASN A 183 -3.97 15.10 -18.40
CA ASN A 183 -4.76 15.55 -19.56
C ASN A 183 -4.52 14.74 -20.86
N LEU A 184 -3.69 13.70 -20.80
CA LEU A 184 -3.45 12.79 -21.93
C LEU A 184 -4.66 11.86 -22.17
N SER A 185 -4.77 11.31 -23.38
CA SER A 185 -5.70 10.22 -23.70
C SER A 185 -5.37 8.95 -22.90
N ASN A 186 -6.31 8.00 -22.84
CA ASN A 186 -6.09 6.75 -22.12
C ASN A 186 -4.91 5.95 -22.71
N GLU A 187 -4.77 5.96 -24.03
CA GLU A 187 -3.69 5.28 -24.75
C GLU A 187 -2.32 5.90 -24.44
N GLU A 188 -2.24 7.23 -24.40
CA GLU A 188 -1.01 7.95 -24.04
C GLU A 188 -0.65 7.75 -22.57
N LYS A 189 -1.63 7.63 -21.67
CA LYS A 189 -1.40 7.33 -20.25
C LYS A 189 -0.80 5.95 -20.03
N GLU A 190 -1.24 4.93 -20.77
CA GLU A 190 -0.65 3.58 -20.67
C GLU A 190 0.78 3.52 -21.20
N SER A 191 1.16 4.38 -22.16
CA SER A 191 2.55 4.47 -22.63
C SER A 191 3.49 5.21 -21.66
N LEU A 192 2.94 6.00 -20.74
CA LEU A 192 3.72 6.78 -19.77
C LEU A 192 4.06 5.97 -18.50
N LYS A 193 3.17 5.04 -18.13
CA LYS A 193 3.33 4.11 -17.00
C LYS A 193 4.42 3.07 -17.29
#